data_AF-A0A356A048-F1
#
_entry.id   AF-A0A356A048-F1
#
_cell.length_a   1.000
_cell.length_b   1.000
_cell.length_c   1.000
_cell.angle_alpha   90.00
_cell.angle_beta   90.00
_cell.angle_gamma   90.00
#
_symmetry.space_group_name_H-M   'P 1'
#
loop_
_entity.id
_entity.type
_entity.pdbx_description
1 polymer ?
#
loop_
_entity_poly.entity_id
_entity_poly.type
_entity_poly.pdbx_seq_one_letter_code
_entity_poly.pdbx_strand_id
1 'polypeptide(L)'
;MAFLKVLLVIFLVVVPTLVLYAIGRRTKPCRCALNEKSGFGGALLVFLIGQVAVTEYLFWQGYVVATSLPWEDFSSGLNRFAAYVAVGPSFIQALLGLALLFLLVAKRSSASLAVVIVLLWLMGPVAVLVESWYFHLALTASFLLPIFLWAFGWTVYLVTSSRVALTYGTRRGYRLPD
;
A
#
# COMPACT_ATOMS: atom_id res chain seq x y z
N MET A 1 -19.76 -7.67 21.76
CA MET A 1 -18.49 -8.20 21.18
C MET A 1 -18.14 -7.62 19.81
N ALA A 2 -19.08 -7.48 18.86
CA ALA A 2 -18.78 -6.93 17.52
C ALA A 2 -18.22 -5.49 17.56
N PHE A 3 -18.81 -4.62 18.39
CA PHE A 3 -18.36 -3.24 18.56
C PHE A 3 -16.88 -3.13 19.02
N LEU A 4 -16.46 -3.97 19.97
CA LEU A 4 -15.08 -3.99 20.46
C LEU A 4 -14.09 -4.42 19.37
N LYS A 5 -14.46 -5.38 18.51
CA LYS A 5 -13.64 -5.83 17.38
C LYS A 5 -13.46 -4.71 16.34
N VAL A 6 -14.54 -3.97 16.04
CA VAL A 6 -14.48 -2.82 15.13
C VAL A 6 -13.60 -1.72 15.70
N LEU A 7 -13.73 -1.41 16.99
CA LEU A 7 -12.86 -0.44 17.66
C LEU A 7 -11.38 -0.85 17.60
N LEU A 8 -11.08 -2.13 17.80
CA LEU A 8 -9.72 -2.65 17.71
C LEU A 8 -9.14 -2.46 16.31
N VAL A 9 -9.89 -2.81 15.26
CA VAL A 9 -9.45 -2.62 13.85
C VAL A 9 -9.22 -1.14 13.55
N ILE A 10 -10.14 -0.26 14.00
CA ILE A 10 -9.96 1.18 13.85
C ILE A 10 -8.68 1.63 14.55
N PHE A 11 -8.43 1.18 15.78
CA PHE A 11 -7.25 1.54 16.53
C PHE A 11 -5.95 1.07 15.84
N LEU A 12 -5.94 -0.16 15.35
CA LEU A 12 -4.79 -0.76 14.66
C LEU A 12 -4.45 -0.04 13.36
N VAL A 13 -5.43 0.53 12.66
CA VAL A 13 -5.18 1.34 11.45
C VAL A 13 -4.84 2.79 11.81
N VAL A 14 -5.57 3.40 12.74
CA VAL A 14 -5.45 4.83 13.06
C VAL A 14 -4.11 5.12 13.74
N VAL A 15 -3.66 4.30 14.68
CA VAL A 15 -2.43 4.59 15.44
C VAL A 15 -1.19 4.62 14.53
N PRO A 16 -0.90 3.61 13.69
CA PRO A 16 0.21 3.68 12.74
C PRO A 16 0.04 4.81 11.74
N THR A 17 -1.19 5.08 11.28
CA THR A 17 -1.46 6.23 10.40
C THR A 17 -1.06 7.55 11.07
N LEU A 18 -1.42 7.77 12.32
CA LEU A 18 -1.08 9.00 13.05
C LEU A 18 0.44 9.14 13.24
N VAL A 19 1.14 8.03 13.55
CA VAL A 19 2.60 8.02 13.65
C VAL A 19 3.24 8.38 12.31
N LEU A 20 2.83 7.72 11.23
CA LEU A 20 3.34 7.98 9.88
C LEU A 20 2.99 9.39 9.41
N TYR A 21 1.81 9.89 9.73
CA TYR A 21 1.41 11.27 9.44
C TYR A 21 2.26 12.27 10.22
N ALA A 22 2.56 12.02 11.49
CA ALA A 22 3.43 12.86 12.30
C ALA A 22 4.86 12.90 11.76
N ILE A 23 5.42 11.74 11.37
CA ILE A 23 6.73 11.65 10.70
C ILE A 23 6.67 12.41 9.39
N GLY A 24 5.62 12.17 8.59
CA GLY A 24 5.35 12.84 7.34
C GLY A 24 5.43 14.34 7.54
N ARG A 25 4.59 14.95 8.37
CA ARG A 25 4.55 16.41 8.56
C ARG A 25 5.88 17.06 8.94
N ARG A 26 6.81 16.34 9.60
CA ARG A 26 8.11 16.91 9.98
C ARG A 26 9.03 17.16 8.79
N THR A 27 8.91 16.37 7.74
CA THR A 27 9.68 16.60 6.53
C THR A 27 9.08 17.80 5.79
N LYS A 28 9.92 18.70 5.25
CA LYS A 28 9.46 19.84 4.44
C LYS A 28 9.06 19.39 3.03
N PRO A 29 8.04 20.02 2.41
CA PRO A 29 7.75 19.73 1.00
C PRO A 29 8.94 20.13 0.14
N CYS A 30 9.12 19.44 -0.99
CA CYS A 30 10.23 19.76 -1.91
C CYS A 30 10.10 21.19 -2.46
N ARG A 31 8.87 21.64 -2.75
CA ARG A 31 8.56 23.00 -3.20
C ARG A 31 7.27 23.53 -2.57
N CYS A 32 7.14 24.85 -2.57
CA CYS A 32 5.92 25.58 -2.24
C CYS A 32 5.62 26.54 -3.38
N ALA A 33 4.34 26.82 -3.62
CA ALA A 33 3.85 27.81 -4.58
C ALA A 33 2.78 28.65 -3.87
N LEU A 34 2.65 29.93 -4.22
CA LEU A 34 1.83 30.92 -3.51
C LEU A 34 0.37 30.49 -3.36
N ASN A 35 -0.18 29.93 -4.44
CA ASN A 35 -1.62 29.64 -4.56
C ASN A 35 -1.95 28.14 -4.44
N GLU A 36 -0.95 27.28 -4.21
CA GLU A 36 -1.13 25.83 -4.24
C GLU A 36 -0.69 25.18 -2.93
N LYS A 37 -1.53 24.28 -2.41
CA LYS A 37 -1.25 23.61 -1.14
C LYS A 37 -0.15 22.54 -1.33
N SER A 38 0.98 22.68 -0.66
CA SER A 38 2.05 21.68 -0.63
C SER A 38 2.06 20.88 0.70
N GLY A 39 2.91 19.87 0.77
CA GLY A 39 3.13 19.06 1.96
C GLY A 39 2.12 17.93 2.15
N PHE A 40 2.46 17.07 3.10
CA PHE A 40 1.78 15.81 3.36
C PHE A 40 0.42 16.02 4.04
N GLY A 41 -0.67 15.87 3.28
CA GLY A 41 -2.03 16.11 3.75
C GLY A 41 -3.08 16.06 2.62
N GLY A 42 -4.33 16.38 2.93
CA GLY A 42 -5.44 16.24 1.97
C GLY A 42 -5.67 14.77 1.60
N ALA A 43 -5.92 14.48 0.32
CA ALA A 43 -6.14 13.11 -0.15
C ALA A 43 -4.92 12.18 0.03
N LEU A 44 -3.69 12.70 0.20
CA LEU A 44 -2.54 11.88 0.63
C LEU A 44 -2.76 11.22 2.00
N LEU A 45 -3.52 11.85 2.90
CA LEU A 45 -3.84 11.25 4.20
C LEU A 45 -4.83 10.10 4.03
N VAL A 46 -5.80 10.25 3.13
CA VAL A 46 -6.76 9.18 2.80
C VAL A 46 -6.03 8.00 2.16
N PHE A 47 -5.08 8.28 1.24
CA PHE A 47 -4.21 7.25 0.69
C PHE A 47 -3.41 6.55 1.78
N LEU A 48 -2.80 7.32 2.70
CA LEU A 48 -2.03 6.76 3.81
C LEU A 48 -2.88 5.81 4.67
N ILE A 49 -4.08 6.24 5.07
CA ILE A 49 -5.00 5.42 5.88
C ILE A 49 -5.30 4.10 5.16
N GLY A 50 -5.73 4.18 3.89
CA GLY A 50 -6.05 2.98 3.13
C GLY A 50 -4.85 2.08 2.92
N GLN A 51 -3.67 2.66 2.68
CA GLN A 51 -2.46 1.91 2.47
C GLN A 51 -1.96 1.22 3.75
N VAL A 52 -2.11 1.85 4.92
CA VAL A 52 -1.88 1.20 6.22
C VAL A 52 -2.86 0.04 6.39
N ALA A 53 -4.15 0.25 6.16
CA ALA A 53 -5.16 -0.80 6.28
C ALA A 53 -4.90 -1.99 5.34
N VAL A 54 -4.53 -1.74 4.08
CA VAL A 54 -4.19 -2.80 3.13
C VAL A 54 -2.93 -3.55 3.56
N THR A 55 -1.89 -2.85 4.02
CA THR A 55 -0.64 -3.47 4.47
C THR A 55 -0.89 -4.36 5.69
N GLU A 56 -1.70 -3.89 6.64
CA GLU A 56 -2.08 -4.66 7.82
C GLU A 56 -2.96 -5.86 7.46
N TYR A 57 -3.94 -5.67 6.56
CA TYR A 57 -4.79 -6.74 6.05
C TYR A 57 -3.96 -7.88 5.43
N LEU A 58 -2.96 -7.55 4.60
CA LEU A 58 -2.09 -8.54 3.97
C LEU A 58 -1.25 -9.30 5.00
N PHE A 59 -0.77 -8.62 6.03
CA PHE A 59 -0.06 -9.28 7.13
C PHE A 59 -0.97 -10.27 7.88
N TRP A 60 -2.19 -9.84 8.23
CA TRP A 60 -3.16 -10.70 8.91
C TRP A 60 -3.64 -11.86 8.04
N GLN A 61 -3.84 -11.63 6.74
CA GLN A 61 -4.19 -12.68 5.79
C GLN A 61 -3.09 -13.74 5.74
N GLY A 62 -1.83 -13.32 5.59
CA GLY A 62 -0.68 -14.24 5.60
C GLY A 62 -0.58 -15.02 6.92
N TYR A 63 -0.80 -14.35 8.05
CA TYR A 63 -0.83 -14.98 9.37
C TYR A 63 -1.94 -16.04 9.48
N VAL A 64 -3.18 -15.71 9.08
CA VAL A 64 -4.31 -16.64 9.12
C VAL A 64 -4.02 -17.86 8.27
N VAL A 65 -3.59 -17.67 7.01
CA VAL A 65 -3.24 -18.79 6.12
C VAL A 65 -2.14 -19.64 6.76
N ALA A 66 -1.08 -19.01 7.28
CA ALA A 66 0.00 -19.71 7.94
C ALA A 66 -0.49 -20.54 9.13
N THR A 67 -1.32 -19.99 10.01
CA THR A 67 -1.82 -20.73 11.19
C THR A 67 -2.86 -21.80 10.85
N SER A 68 -3.53 -21.69 9.70
CA SER A 68 -4.53 -22.66 9.25
C SER A 68 -3.94 -23.87 8.52
N LEU A 69 -2.68 -23.81 8.10
CA LEU A 69 -2.02 -24.90 7.39
C LEU A 69 -1.58 -26.01 8.36
N PRO A 70 -1.88 -27.29 8.06
CA PRO A 70 -1.36 -28.42 8.82
C PRO A 70 0.12 -28.65 8.44
N TRP A 71 1.02 -27.84 9.00
CA TRP A 71 2.45 -27.84 8.64
C TRP A 71 3.14 -29.20 8.77
N GLU A 72 2.65 -30.06 9.66
CA GLU A 72 3.15 -31.42 9.87
C GLU A 72 3.01 -32.28 8.60
N ASP A 73 1.93 -32.07 7.83
CA ASP A 73 1.67 -32.76 6.57
C ASP A 73 2.56 -32.25 5.42
N PHE A 74 3.17 -31.06 5.58
CA PHE A 74 4.06 -30.41 4.62
C PHE A 74 5.54 -30.54 5.01
N SER A 75 5.92 -31.64 5.65
CA SER A 75 7.25 -31.83 6.24
C SER A 75 8.41 -32.04 5.25
N SER A 76 8.15 -32.32 3.96
CA SER A 76 9.20 -32.63 2.99
C SER A 76 8.98 -32.11 1.56
N GLY A 77 10.08 -31.82 0.88
CA GLY A 77 10.16 -31.62 -0.57
C GLY A 77 9.20 -30.58 -1.16
N LEU A 78 8.57 -30.95 -2.29
CA LEU A 78 7.64 -30.13 -3.07
C LEU A 78 6.40 -29.69 -2.28
N ASN A 79 5.94 -30.50 -1.32
CA ASN A 79 4.78 -30.16 -0.48
C ASN A 79 5.09 -28.96 0.42
N ARG A 80 6.28 -28.94 1.03
CA ARG A 80 6.73 -27.80 1.84
C ARG A 80 6.86 -26.51 1.03
N PHE A 81 7.36 -26.61 -0.20
CA PHE A 81 7.43 -25.47 -1.11
C PHE A 81 6.03 -24.94 -1.45
N ALA A 82 5.06 -25.80 -1.76
CA ALA A 82 3.68 -25.40 -2.02
C ALA A 82 3.06 -24.65 -0.82
N ALA A 83 3.31 -25.11 0.42
CA ALA A 83 2.86 -24.43 1.63
C ALA A 83 3.48 -23.02 1.78
N TYR A 84 4.77 -22.85 1.45
CA TYR A 84 5.40 -21.53 1.43
C TYR A 84 4.81 -20.62 0.35
N VAL A 85 4.50 -21.15 -0.83
CA VAL A 85 3.88 -20.34 -1.90
C VAL A 85 2.44 -19.94 -1.55
N ALA A 86 1.73 -20.69 -0.71
CA ALA A 86 0.40 -20.31 -0.21
C ALA A 86 0.43 -19.12 0.76
N VAL A 87 1.51 -18.97 1.52
CA VAL A 87 1.63 -17.98 2.61
C VAL A 87 2.50 -16.78 2.19
N GLY A 88 3.55 -17.05 1.43
CA GLY A 88 4.60 -16.11 1.03
C GLY A 88 4.08 -14.86 0.32
N PRO A 89 3.16 -14.95 -0.66
CA PRO A 89 2.67 -13.78 -1.39
C PRO A 89 2.12 -12.69 -0.48
N SER A 90 1.26 -13.03 0.49
CA SER A 90 0.67 -12.03 1.41
C SER A 90 1.73 -11.32 2.25
N PHE A 91 2.74 -12.05 2.74
CA PHE A 91 3.85 -11.42 3.48
C PHE A 91 4.75 -10.57 2.58
N ILE A 92 5.03 -11.02 1.36
CA ILE A 92 5.79 -10.23 0.38
C ILE A 92 5.04 -8.94 0.05
N GLN A 93 3.74 -9.01 -0.23
CA GLN A 93 2.90 -7.84 -0.49
C GLN A 93 2.87 -6.89 0.72
N ALA A 94 2.81 -7.42 1.94
CA ALA A 94 2.89 -6.60 3.17
C ALA A 94 4.25 -5.89 3.29
N LEU A 95 5.37 -6.57 3.00
CA LEU A 95 6.70 -5.96 2.98
C LEU A 95 6.82 -4.86 1.91
N LEU A 96 6.26 -5.09 0.72
CA LEU A 96 6.16 -4.07 -0.33
C LEU A 96 5.30 -2.88 0.11
N GLY A 97 4.21 -3.15 0.84
CA GLY A 97 3.37 -2.11 1.46
C GLY A 97 4.12 -1.26 2.48
N LEU A 98 4.93 -1.88 3.34
CA LEU A 98 5.81 -1.17 4.29
C LEU A 98 6.87 -0.32 3.56
N ALA A 99 7.49 -0.87 2.51
CA ALA A 99 8.44 -0.12 1.69
C ALA A 99 7.76 1.08 1.01
N LEU A 100 6.55 0.90 0.49
CA LEU A 100 5.73 1.97 -0.08
C LEU A 100 5.47 3.06 0.95
N LEU A 101 5.00 2.71 2.14
CA LEU A 101 4.74 3.67 3.24
C LEU A 101 6.00 4.44 3.62
N PHE A 102 7.14 3.76 3.73
CA PHE A 102 8.42 4.39 4.03
C PHE A 102 8.84 5.40 2.94
N LEU A 103 8.77 5.01 1.66
CA LEU A 103 9.11 5.89 0.54
C LEU A 103 8.19 7.11 0.46
N LEU A 104 6.90 6.88 0.69
CA LEU A 104 5.87 7.91 0.68
C LEU A 104 6.11 8.96 1.78
N VAL A 105 6.44 8.51 2.99
CA VAL A 105 6.52 9.38 4.18
C VAL A 105 7.90 9.99 4.37
N ALA A 106 8.98 9.20 4.20
CA ALA A 106 10.32 9.57 4.63
C ALA A 106 11.23 10.11 3.50
N LYS A 107 11.24 9.51 2.31
CA LYS A 107 12.24 9.81 1.27
C LYS A 107 11.91 11.00 0.35
N ARG A 108 10.62 11.37 0.23
CA ARG A 108 10.13 12.63 -0.38
C ARG A 108 10.86 13.11 -1.64
N SER A 109 11.01 12.22 -2.62
CA SER A 109 11.56 12.55 -3.92
C SER A 109 10.65 12.07 -5.05
N SER A 110 10.84 12.64 -6.24
CA SER A 110 10.12 12.24 -7.45
C SER A 110 10.39 10.78 -7.83
N ALA A 111 11.63 10.32 -7.65
CA ALA A 111 12.00 8.91 -7.77
C ALA A 111 11.25 8.03 -6.76
N SER A 112 11.16 8.45 -5.50
CA SER A 112 10.42 7.69 -4.47
C SER A 112 8.94 7.59 -4.81
N LEU A 113 8.34 8.67 -5.34
CA LEU A 113 6.94 8.67 -5.79
C LEU A 113 6.71 7.70 -6.96
N ALA A 114 7.63 7.64 -7.93
CA ALA A 114 7.55 6.67 -9.02
C ALA A 114 7.60 5.24 -8.49
N VAL A 115 8.51 4.96 -7.55
CA VAL A 115 8.60 3.64 -6.90
C VAL A 115 7.34 3.34 -6.09
N VAL A 116 6.75 4.31 -5.39
CA VAL A 116 5.46 4.14 -4.68
C VAL A 116 4.36 3.68 -5.64
N ILE A 117 4.27 4.27 -6.83
CA ILE A 117 3.30 3.85 -7.85
C ILE A 117 3.59 2.42 -8.28
N VAL A 118 4.85 2.08 -8.60
CA VAL A 118 5.21 0.71 -8.98
C VAL A 118 4.84 -0.30 -7.88
N LEU A 119 5.16 0.00 -6.62
CA LEU A 119 4.84 -0.86 -5.48
C LEU A 119 3.33 -1.04 -5.30
N LEU A 120 2.53 0.02 -5.49
CA LEU A 120 1.07 -0.05 -5.43
C LEU A 120 0.50 -1.07 -6.42
N TRP A 121 1.04 -1.10 -7.64
CA TRP A 121 0.64 -2.08 -8.66
C TRP A 121 1.16 -3.48 -8.35
N LEU A 122 2.42 -3.59 -7.91
CA LEU A 122 3.05 -4.87 -7.57
C LEU A 122 2.33 -5.59 -6.43
N MET A 123 1.96 -4.87 -5.38
CA MET A 123 1.28 -5.46 -4.23
C MET A 123 -0.21 -5.72 -4.45
N GLY A 124 -0.84 -5.05 -5.41
CA GLY A 124 -2.27 -5.15 -5.70
C GLY A 124 -2.53 -5.96 -6.97
N PRO A 125 -2.88 -5.30 -8.10
CA PRO A 125 -3.29 -5.99 -9.31
C PRO A 125 -2.29 -7.05 -9.82
N VAL A 126 -0.99 -6.77 -9.80
CA VAL A 126 0.01 -7.70 -10.35
C VAL A 126 0.11 -8.95 -9.48
N ALA A 127 0.18 -8.80 -8.16
CA ALA A 127 0.20 -9.94 -7.24
C ALA A 127 -1.01 -10.85 -7.43
N VAL A 128 -2.21 -10.27 -7.52
CA VAL A 128 -3.45 -11.05 -7.71
C VAL A 128 -3.46 -11.80 -9.04
N LEU A 129 -2.92 -11.21 -10.12
CA LEU A 129 -2.80 -11.90 -11.41
C LEU A 129 -1.80 -13.05 -11.34
N VAL A 130 -0.66 -12.86 -10.67
CA VAL A 130 0.35 -13.91 -10.48
C VAL A 130 -0.19 -15.05 -9.62
N GLU A 131 -0.87 -14.73 -8.52
CA GLU A 131 -1.51 -15.70 -7.63
C GLU A 131 -2.60 -16.48 -8.37
N SER A 132 -3.46 -15.80 -9.13
CA SER A 132 -4.49 -16.47 -9.93
C SER A 132 -3.91 -17.42 -10.96
N TRP A 133 -2.86 -17.00 -11.66
CA TRP A 133 -2.18 -17.85 -12.63
C TRP A 133 -1.56 -19.08 -11.94
N TYR A 134 -0.88 -18.89 -10.81
CA TYR A 134 -0.20 -19.96 -10.08
C TYR A 134 -1.16 -20.96 -9.43
N PHE A 135 -2.21 -20.46 -8.77
CA PHE A 135 -3.19 -21.29 -8.05
C PHE A 135 -4.41 -21.67 -8.90
N HIS A 136 -4.42 -21.32 -10.20
CA HIS A 136 -5.54 -21.52 -11.11
C HIS A 136 -6.87 -20.95 -10.56
N LEU A 137 -6.82 -19.80 -9.88
CA LEU A 137 -7.98 -19.18 -9.27
C LEU A 137 -8.84 -18.48 -10.32
N ALA A 138 -10.14 -18.73 -10.30
CA ALA A 138 -11.10 -17.98 -11.11
C ALA A 138 -11.23 -16.54 -10.59
N LEU A 139 -10.67 -15.60 -11.33
CA LEU A 139 -10.80 -14.18 -11.01
C LEU A 139 -12.18 -13.68 -11.40
N THR A 140 -12.95 -13.27 -10.40
CA THR A 140 -14.25 -12.61 -10.61
C THR A 140 -14.06 -11.11 -10.74
N ALA A 141 -14.93 -10.46 -11.53
CA ALA A 141 -14.91 -9.01 -11.68
C ALA A 141 -15.08 -8.28 -10.34
N SER A 142 -15.86 -8.85 -9.41
CA SER A 142 -16.06 -8.32 -8.06
C SER A 142 -14.78 -8.29 -7.21
N PHE A 143 -13.81 -9.17 -7.46
CA PHE A 143 -12.51 -9.16 -6.79
C PHE A 143 -11.49 -8.26 -7.50
N LEU A 144 -11.41 -8.33 -8.82
CA LEU A 144 -10.41 -7.58 -9.59
C LEU A 144 -10.69 -6.08 -9.64
N LEU A 145 -11.95 -5.71 -9.84
CA LEU A 145 -12.33 -4.33 -10.13
C LEU A 145 -12.02 -3.38 -8.95
N PRO A 146 -12.30 -3.71 -7.67
CA PRO A 146 -11.92 -2.84 -6.56
C PRO A 146 -10.40 -2.65 -6.43
N ILE A 147 -9.62 -3.71 -6.60
CA ILE A 147 -8.15 -3.68 -6.47
C ILE A 147 -7.54 -2.85 -7.60
N PHE A 148 -8.04 -3.04 -8.82
CA PHE A 148 -7.62 -2.26 -9.98
C PHE A 148 -8.02 -0.79 -9.84
N LEU A 149 -9.27 -0.50 -9.48
CA LEU A 149 -9.75 0.88 -9.31
C LEU A 149 -9.03 1.60 -8.17
N TRP A 150 -8.68 0.89 -7.09
CA TRP A 150 -7.84 1.42 -6.03
C TRP A 150 -6.46 1.83 -6.57
N ALA A 151 -5.75 0.90 -7.23
CA ALA A 151 -4.42 1.16 -7.78
C ALA A 151 -4.44 2.28 -8.83
N PHE A 152 -5.42 2.23 -9.74
CA PHE A 152 -5.61 3.19 -10.81
C PHE A 152 -5.96 4.58 -10.27
N GLY A 153 -6.97 4.68 -9.41
CA GLY A 153 -7.43 5.95 -8.84
C GLY A 153 -6.32 6.68 -8.09
N TRP A 154 -5.56 5.95 -7.27
CA TRP A 154 -4.41 6.54 -6.57
C TRP A 154 -3.26 6.86 -7.50
N THR A 155 -2.99 6.05 -8.53
CA THR A 155 -1.99 6.40 -9.55
C THR A 155 -2.35 7.70 -10.24
N VAL A 156 -3.59 7.88 -10.67
CA VAL A 156 -4.08 9.13 -11.28
C VAL A 156 -3.90 10.29 -10.31
N TYR A 157 -4.30 10.15 -9.05
CA TYR A 157 -4.12 11.18 -8.03
C TYR A 157 -2.65 11.55 -7.82
N LEU A 158 -1.77 10.56 -7.65
CA LEU A 158 -0.34 10.76 -7.38
C LEU A 158 0.37 11.43 -8.56
N VAL A 159 -0.04 11.14 -9.80
CA VAL A 159 0.53 11.75 -11.01
C VAL A 159 -0.02 13.15 -11.26
N THR A 160 -1.30 13.39 -10.98
CA THR A 160 -2.00 14.61 -11.40
C THR A 160 -2.17 15.67 -10.32
N SER A 161 -2.02 15.35 -9.04
CA SER A 161 -2.25 16.33 -7.99
C SER A 161 -1.13 17.37 -7.90
N SER A 162 -1.48 18.67 -7.94
CA SER A 162 -0.54 19.77 -7.68
C SER A 162 0.14 19.62 -6.32
N ARG A 163 -0.61 19.25 -5.29
CA ARG A 163 -0.07 18.99 -3.94
C ARG A 163 1.01 17.92 -3.95
N VAL A 164 0.76 16.79 -4.60
CA VAL A 164 1.73 15.69 -4.69
C VAL A 164 2.94 16.15 -5.49
N ALA A 165 2.73 16.83 -6.61
CA ALA A 165 3.80 17.35 -7.44
C ALA A 165 4.74 18.31 -6.68
N LEU A 166 4.19 19.21 -5.86
CA LEU A 166 4.96 20.11 -4.99
C LEU A 166 5.62 19.38 -3.81
N THR A 167 4.93 18.41 -3.22
CA THR A 167 5.43 17.66 -2.06
C THR A 167 6.66 16.81 -2.41
N TYR A 168 6.63 16.15 -3.57
CA TYR A 168 7.67 15.22 -4.02
C TYR A 168 8.60 15.80 -5.10
N GLY A 169 8.36 17.03 -5.58
CA GLY A 169 9.23 17.69 -6.55
C GLY A 169 9.21 17.04 -7.95
N THR A 170 8.03 16.71 -8.47
CA THR A 170 7.90 16.16 -9.82
C THR A 170 8.05 17.24 -10.88
N ARG A 171 8.33 16.88 -12.15
CA ARG A 171 8.41 17.83 -13.28
C ARG A 171 7.19 18.76 -13.39
N ARG A 172 6.00 18.27 -13.05
CA ARG A 172 4.77 19.08 -13.01
C ARG A 172 4.86 20.19 -11.95
N GLY A 173 5.41 19.90 -10.78
CA GLY A 173 5.61 20.87 -9.70
C GLY A 173 6.59 21.99 -10.08
N TYR A 174 7.42 21.79 -11.10
CA TYR A 174 8.28 22.84 -11.67
C TYR A 174 7.58 23.75 -12.69
N ARG A 175 6.39 23.37 -13.16
CA ARG A 175 5.59 24.14 -14.12
C ARG A 175 4.46 24.92 -13.45
N LEU A 176 4.24 24.72 -12.16
CA LEU A 176 3.25 25.49 -11.42
C LEU A 176 3.79 26.90 -11.18
N PRO A 177 2.95 27.94 -11.29
CA PRO A 177 3.36 29.30 -11.00
C PRO A 177 3.74 29.41 -9.52
N ASP A 178 4.87 30.08 -9.27
CA ASP A 178 5.39 30.33 -7.92
C ASP A 178 4.50 31.30 -7.14
#